data_AF-A0A1Y3QIC4-F1
#
_entry.id   AF-A0A1Y3QIC4-F1
#
_cell.length_a   1.000
_cell.length_b   1.000
_cell.length_c   1.000
_cell.angle_alpha   90.00
_cell.angle_beta   90.00
_cell.angle_gamma   90.00
#
_symmetry.space_group_name_H-M   'P 1'
#
loop_
_entity.id
_entity.type
_entity.pdbx_description
1 polymer ?
#
loop_
_entity_poly.entity_id
_entity_poly.type
_entity_poly.pdbx_seq_one_letter_code
_entity_poly.pdbx_strand_id
1 'polypeptide(L)'
;MKRKKKFGILLLVILLLVLTACSGGRGSSPSGGASPSPDGGSSPGAAPSEGTSSPQQTIELRISWWGNADRANLYDQILDMYEQENPHIKTVREWTSFNDYWPKLATQVAGGNAPDIFSLHVLLYGGEYGSKDILEPLQPYVDRGLIDLDGWDEAVINAGKLNGEFYALPKGVTASALIVNETMIKNAGLSLPEITTIGEFTKYLQELRAKLPKDVYPIIDGSFDDHYIESFVRTKGKSFLTSDGKSLGFDKADLAEFWTIWEDFRKQGLTVPAQITIENTGQPAENSLFVRERIAIDIKPSNHGKIYSRSLTDRDIAILRTPSADGAQYRSGENLQAPSWVINKNSPHKDEAAKLISWFVNSVEAQQIYALENGIPGSSKIREALKCRPRTTVRRARRKSSRFTRSTWSSWPSAA
;
A
#
# COMPACT_ATOMS: atom_id res chain seq x y z
N MET A 1 -4.30 44.86 27.65
CA MET A 1 -5.18 44.33 26.56
C MET A 1 -5.57 45.40 25.51
N LYS A 2 -4.65 45.97 24.72
CA LYS A 2 -5.00 47.00 23.69
C LYS A 2 -4.58 46.70 22.24
N ARG A 3 -3.80 45.64 21.96
CA ARG A 3 -3.38 45.28 20.57
C ARG A 3 -4.29 44.29 19.83
N LYS A 4 -5.13 43.50 20.51
CA LYS A 4 -5.98 42.47 19.87
C LYS A 4 -7.22 43.01 19.11
N LYS A 5 -7.61 44.29 19.28
CA LYS A 5 -8.82 44.85 18.65
C LYS A 5 -8.62 45.42 17.22
N LYS A 6 -7.39 45.55 16.73
CA LYS A 6 -7.13 46.12 15.38
C LYS A 6 -7.04 45.08 14.25
N PHE A 7 -6.83 43.80 14.56
CA PHE A 7 -6.69 42.75 13.55
C PHE A 7 -8.05 42.24 13.01
N GLY A 8 -9.09 42.23 13.85
CA GLY A 8 -10.43 41.74 13.46
C GLY A 8 -11.18 42.64 12.47
N ILE A 9 -10.83 43.93 12.38
CA ILE A 9 -11.48 44.87 11.46
C ILE A 9 -10.93 44.73 10.03
N LEU A 10 -9.65 44.38 9.88
CA LEU A 10 -9.03 44.20 8.56
C LEU A 10 -9.52 42.92 7.85
N LEU A 11 -9.81 41.87 8.61
CA LEU A 11 -10.33 40.60 8.06
C LEU A 11 -11.79 40.72 7.55
N LEU A 12 -12.59 41.64 8.11
CA LEU A 12 -13.99 41.82 7.74
C LEU A 12 -14.17 42.59 6.41
N VAL A 13 -13.20 43.42 6.03
CA VAL A 13 -13.26 44.24 4.80
C VAL A 13 -12.90 43.43 3.55
N ILE A 14 -12.04 42.41 3.68
CA ILE A 14 -11.63 41.55 2.56
C ILE A 14 -12.73 40.56 2.17
N LEU A 15 -13.60 40.18 3.12
CA LEU A 15 -14.69 39.23 2.87
C LEU A 15 -15.90 39.83 2.11
N LEU A 16 -15.91 41.13 1.85
CA LEU A 16 -17.02 41.86 1.21
C LEU A 16 -16.78 42.21 -0.28
N LEU A 17 -15.68 41.75 -0.88
CA LEU A 17 -15.23 42.16 -2.23
C LEU A 17 -15.33 41.10 -3.34
N VAL A 18 -15.97 39.96 -3.10
CA VAL A 18 -16.04 38.83 -4.08
C VAL A 18 -17.49 38.56 -4.57
N LEU A 19 -18.41 39.50 -4.39
CA LEU A 19 -19.85 39.32 -4.67
C LEU A 19 -20.44 40.31 -5.69
N THR A 20 -19.76 40.56 -6.82
CA THR A 20 -20.36 41.19 -8.02
C THR A 20 -19.58 40.88 -9.30
N ALA A 21 -19.99 39.86 -10.09
CA ALA A 21 -19.54 39.67 -11.48
C ALA A 21 -20.46 38.73 -12.33
N CYS A 22 -21.77 38.94 -12.34
CA CYS A 22 -22.69 38.28 -13.29
C CYS A 22 -23.89 39.19 -13.65
N SER A 23 -23.74 39.98 -14.70
CA SER A 23 -24.74 40.79 -15.43
C SER A 23 -23.93 41.74 -16.33
N GLY A 24 -24.20 41.97 -17.62
CA GLY A 24 -25.30 41.58 -18.49
C GLY A 24 -25.43 42.67 -19.57
N GLY A 25 -25.45 42.33 -20.87
CA GLY A 25 -25.39 43.35 -21.93
C GLY A 25 -25.82 42.86 -23.30
N ARG A 26 -27.02 43.25 -23.73
CA ARG A 26 -27.53 43.11 -25.11
C ARG A 26 -27.24 44.39 -25.92
N GLY A 27 -27.00 44.24 -27.21
CA GLY A 27 -26.99 45.31 -28.22
C GLY A 27 -26.40 44.78 -29.54
N SER A 28 -27.20 44.23 -30.46
CA SER A 28 -27.98 44.92 -31.50
C SER A 28 -27.14 45.39 -32.71
N SER A 29 -27.29 44.67 -33.83
CA SER A 29 -26.71 44.95 -35.17
C SER A 29 -27.21 46.28 -35.77
N PRO A 30 -26.51 46.86 -36.76
CA PRO A 30 -26.80 46.63 -38.20
C PRO A 30 -25.54 46.66 -39.13
N SER A 31 -25.57 46.36 -40.45
CA SER A 31 -26.42 45.52 -41.32
C SER A 31 -25.85 45.45 -42.76
N GLY A 32 -25.97 44.32 -43.48
CA GLY A 32 -25.76 44.22 -44.95
C GLY A 32 -24.50 43.46 -45.38
N GLY A 33 -24.51 42.67 -46.47
CA GLY A 33 -25.65 42.29 -47.32
C GLY A 33 -25.27 41.34 -48.47
N ALA A 34 -26.28 40.60 -48.97
CA ALA A 34 -26.39 39.94 -50.28
C ALA A 34 -25.26 39.01 -50.83
N SER A 35 -25.59 37.72 -50.80
CA SER A 35 -25.30 36.67 -51.82
C SER A 35 -25.53 37.13 -53.28
N PRO A 36 -24.96 36.46 -54.33
CA PRO A 36 -25.34 35.07 -54.66
C PRO A 36 -24.30 34.13 -55.31
N SER A 37 -24.61 32.82 -55.27
CA SER A 37 -24.09 31.76 -56.14
C SER A 37 -24.76 31.80 -57.54
N PRO A 38 -24.27 31.11 -58.59
CA PRO A 38 -24.32 29.63 -58.70
C PRO A 38 -23.00 29.05 -59.31
N ASP A 39 -22.83 27.82 -59.82
CA ASP A 39 -23.69 26.64 -59.99
C ASP A 39 -22.84 25.33 -60.10
N GLY A 40 -23.50 24.17 -60.23
CA GLY A 40 -23.17 23.22 -61.31
C GLY A 40 -22.11 22.12 -61.09
N GLY A 41 -22.52 21.00 -60.48
CA GLY A 41 -22.49 19.70 -61.16
C GLY A 41 -21.28 18.73 -61.05
N SER A 42 -21.65 17.46 -60.88
CA SER A 42 -20.92 16.21 -61.23
C SER A 42 -20.12 15.47 -60.14
N SER A 43 -20.63 14.30 -59.76
CA SER A 43 -19.87 13.17 -59.17
C SER A 43 -19.30 12.32 -60.31
N PRO A 44 -18.15 11.63 -60.14
CA PRO A 44 -18.21 10.25 -59.64
C PRO A 44 -17.03 9.83 -58.74
N GLY A 45 -17.18 8.73 -57.99
CA GLY A 45 -16.05 8.01 -57.40
C GLY A 45 -16.30 7.46 -56.00
N ALA A 46 -16.99 6.32 -55.90
CA ALA A 46 -17.08 5.57 -54.64
C ALA A 46 -15.74 4.85 -54.37
N ALA A 47 -15.02 5.30 -53.35
CA ALA A 47 -13.96 4.53 -52.70
C ALA A 47 -14.54 3.85 -51.44
N PRO A 48 -14.04 2.68 -51.02
CA PRO A 48 -14.61 1.96 -49.89
C PRO A 48 -14.39 2.74 -48.59
N SER A 49 -15.47 2.97 -47.85
CA SER A 49 -15.38 3.53 -46.50
C SER A 49 -14.78 2.47 -45.58
N GLU A 50 -13.50 2.63 -45.25
CA GLU A 50 -12.98 2.00 -44.03
C GLU A 50 -13.83 2.47 -42.85
N GLY A 51 -14.12 1.55 -41.94
CA GLY A 51 -15.04 1.81 -40.84
C GLY A 51 -14.43 2.78 -39.84
N THR A 52 -14.74 4.07 -39.98
CA THR A 52 -14.40 5.09 -38.98
C THR A 52 -15.16 4.77 -37.69
N SER A 53 -14.50 4.11 -36.76
CA SER A 53 -14.98 3.99 -35.39
C SER A 53 -15.28 5.40 -34.86
N SER A 54 -16.50 5.61 -34.38
CA SER A 54 -16.85 6.89 -33.75
C SER A 54 -15.87 7.14 -32.61
N PRO A 55 -15.29 8.35 -32.48
CA PRO A 55 -14.26 8.62 -31.49
C PRO A 55 -14.80 8.30 -30.10
N GLN A 56 -14.23 7.28 -29.47
CA GLN A 56 -14.62 6.86 -28.12
C GLN A 56 -14.35 8.02 -27.17
N GLN A 57 -15.37 8.43 -26.41
CA GLN A 57 -15.26 9.56 -25.49
C GLN A 57 -14.09 9.33 -24.52
N THR A 58 -13.19 10.32 -24.42
CA THR A 58 -12.13 10.28 -23.42
C THR A 58 -12.74 10.29 -22.01
N ILE A 59 -12.39 9.28 -21.22
CA ILE A 59 -12.77 9.13 -19.82
C ILE A 59 -11.55 9.43 -18.97
N GLU A 60 -11.71 10.31 -17.98
CA GLU A 60 -10.67 10.61 -16.99
C GLU A 60 -10.97 9.86 -15.70
N LEU A 61 -10.00 9.11 -15.19
CA LEU A 61 -10.07 8.40 -13.91
C LEU A 61 -9.09 9.03 -12.92
N ARG A 62 -9.59 9.55 -11.80
CA ARG A 62 -8.76 10.01 -10.69
C ARG A 62 -8.39 8.84 -9.78
N ILE A 63 -7.10 8.67 -9.53
CA ILE A 63 -6.53 7.53 -8.81
C ILE A 63 -5.65 8.06 -7.66
N SER A 64 -5.89 7.60 -6.43
CA SER A 64 -5.02 7.95 -5.30
C SER A 64 -4.39 6.79 -4.52
N TRP A 65 -3.17 7.00 -4.05
CA TRP A 65 -2.42 6.04 -3.24
C TRP A 65 -1.42 6.73 -2.30
N TRP A 66 -0.96 6.00 -1.30
CA TRP A 66 0.20 6.42 -0.48
C TRP A 66 1.51 5.81 -1.00
N GLY A 67 2.60 6.54 -0.84
CA GLY A 67 3.93 6.09 -1.25
C GLY A 67 5.04 7.11 -1.08
N ASN A 68 6.21 6.75 -1.59
CA ASN A 68 7.33 7.64 -1.89
C ASN A 68 7.45 7.82 -3.42
N ALA A 69 8.42 8.62 -3.88
CA ALA A 69 8.66 8.85 -5.30
C ALA A 69 8.97 7.57 -6.09
N ASP A 70 9.71 6.62 -5.51
CA ASP A 70 10.00 5.33 -6.15
C ASP A 70 8.71 4.55 -6.44
N ARG A 71 7.80 4.48 -5.47
CA ARG A 71 6.49 3.85 -5.65
C ARG A 71 5.63 4.59 -6.68
N ALA A 72 5.66 5.92 -6.68
CA ALA A 72 4.95 6.71 -7.68
C ALA A 72 5.44 6.38 -9.10
N ASN A 73 6.76 6.38 -9.32
CA ASN A 73 7.38 6.02 -10.61
C ASN A 73 6.97 4.61 -11.09
N LEU A 74 6.71 3.65 -10.18
CA LEU A 74 6.20 2.33 -10.55
C LEU A 74 4.74 2.41 -11.02
N TYR A 75 3.87 3.11 -10.30
CA TYR A 75 2.48 3.32 -10.74
C TYR A 75 2.41 4.12 -12.03
N ASP A 76 3.26 5.13 -12.23
CA ASP A 76 3.30 5.92 -13.46
C ASP A 76 3.56 5.04 -14.68
N GLN A 77 4.59 4.19 -14.64
CA GLN A 77 4.87 3.23 -15.73
C GLN A 77 3.72 2.25 -16.00
N ILE A 78 3.02 1.80 -14.94
CA ILE A 78 1.89 0.86 -15.06
C ILE A 78 0.65 1.55 -15.64
N LEU A 79 0.36 2.77 -15.22
CA LEU A 79 -0.78 3.55 -15.70
C LEU A 79 -0.53 4.08 -17.13
N ASP A 80 0.70 4.47 -17.46
CA ASP A 80 1.11 4.80 -18.83
C ASP A 80 0.91 3.62 -19.78
N MET A 81 1.21 2.39 -19.33
CA MET A 81 0.97 1.16 -20.08
C MET A 81 -0.54 0.91 -20.29
N TYR A 82 -1.35 1.05 -19.24
CA TYR A 82 -2.81 0.92 -19.38
C TYR A 82 -3.42 1.96 -20.33
N GLU A 83 -2.95 3.21 -20.29
CA GLU A 83 -3.40 4.27 -21.20
C GLU A 83 -2.97 4.06 -22.66
N GLN A 84 -1.88 3.31 -22.90
CA GLN A 84 -1.48 2.88 -24.25
C GLN A 84 -2.36 1.75 -24.78
N GLU A 85 -2.70 0.78 -23.92
CA GLU A 85 -3.64 -0.30 -24.24
C GLU A 85 -5.10 0.19 -24.36
N ASN A 86 -5.44 1.28 -23.66
CA ASN A 86 -6.78 1.87 -23.63
C ASN A 86 -6.73 3.38 -23.95
N PRO A 87 -6.55 3.80 -25.23
CA PRO A 87 -6.33 5.21 -25.60
C PRO A 87 -7.45 6.18 -25.22
N HIS A 88 -8.65 5.66 -24.93
CA HIS A 88 -9.81 6.43 -24.46
C HIS A 88 -9.77 6.73 -22.95
N ILE A 89 -8.85 6.12 -22.19
CA ILE A 89 -8.67 6.38 -20.76
C ILE A 89 -7.51 7.34 -20.56
N LYS A 90 -7.69 8.31 -19.65
CA LYS A 90 -6.63 9.15 -19.07
C LYS A 90 -6.65 9.01 -17.56
N THR A 91 -5.48 8.98 -16.92
CA THR A 91 -5.39 8.83 -15.46
C THR A 91 -4.85 10.10 -14.80
N VAL A 92 -5.55 10.59 -13.78
CA VAL A 92 -5.10 11.70 -12.93
C VAL A 92 -4.59 11.12 -11.62
N ARG A 93 -3.30 11.32 -11.36
CA ARG A 93 -2.51 10.56 -10.40
C ARG A 93 -2.25 11.37 -9.14
N GLU A 94 -2.76 10.91 -8.00
CA GLU A 94 -2.72 11.64 -6.73
C GLU A 94 -2.02 10.83 -5.63
N TRP A 95 -0.78 11.18 -5.27
CA TRP A 95 -0.06 10.47 -4.20
C TRP A 95 0.62 11.38 -3.18
N THR A 96 0.81 10.85 -1.97
CA THR A 96 1.47 11.50 -0.82
C THR A 96 2.15 10.44 0.06
N SER A 97 2.86 10.86 1.12
CA SER A 97 3.31 9.91 2.17
C SER A 97 2.12 9.23 2.85
N PHE A 98 2.35 8.11 3.54
CA PHE A 98 1.30 7.39 4.29
C PHE A 98 0.62 8.28 5.33
N ASN A 99 1.39 9.09 6.07
CA ASN A 99 0.86 9.96 7.12
C ASN A 99 0.05 11.13 6.55
N ASP A 100 0.44 11.65 5.38
CA ASP A 100 -0.26 12.76 4.70
C ASP A 100 -1.47 12.28 3.90
N TYR A 101 -1.52 10.99 3.54
CA TYR A 101 -2.57 10.39 2.72
C TYR A 101 -3.93 10.41 3.40
N TRP A 102 -4.00 9.95 4.66
CA TRP A 102 -5.26 9.82 5.37
C TRP A 102 -5.96 11.17 5.62
N PRO A 103 -5.29 12.25 6.08
CA PRO A 103 -5.91 13.57 6.20
C PRO A 103 -6.37 14.15 4.85
N LYS A 104 -5.60 13.94 3.77
CA LYS A 104 -5.98 14.39 2.42
C LYS A 104 -7.23 13.66 1.93
N LEU A 105 -7.23 12.33 2.01
CA LEU A 105 -8.35 11.49 1.57
C LEU A 105 -9.63 11.78 2.39
N ALA A 106 -9.50 11.93 3.72
CA ALA A 106 -10.62 12.28 4.58
C ALA A 106 -11.23 13.64 4.21
N THR A 107 -10.40 14.63 3.86
CA THR A 107 -10.85 15.95 3.37
C THR A 107 -11.56 15.84 2.02
N GLN A 108 -11.03 15.04 1.09
CA GLN A 108 -11.66 14.81 -0.22
C GLN A 108 -13.02 14.11 -0.10
N VAL A 109 -13.14 13.09 0.75
CA VAL A 109 -14.41 12.40 1.02
C VAL A 109 -15.42 13.34 1.69
N ALA A 110 -15.01 14.09 2.73
CA ALA A 110 -15.89 15.04 3.41
C ALA A 110 -16.38 16.17 2.48
N GLY A 111 -15.55 16.58 1.51
CA GLY A 111 -15.91 17.56 0.48
C GLY A 111 -16.67 16.99 -0.72
N GLY A 112 -17.03 15.70 -0.73
CA GLY A 112 -17.74 15.06 -1.85
C GLY A 112 -16.91 14.94 -3.15
N ASN A 113 -15.58 15.04 -3.06
CA ASN A 113 -14.65 15.10 -4.20
C ASN A 113 -13.55 14.02 -4.10
N ALA A 114 -13.93 12.84 -3.62
CA ALA A 114 -13.05 11.68 -3.57
C ALA A 114 -12.67 11.20 -4.99
N PRO A 115 -11.44 10.71 -5.21
CA PRO A 115 -11.02 10.10 -6.48
C PRO A 115 -11.93 8.93 -6.90
N ASP A 116 -11.97 8.59 -8.18
CA ASP A 116 -12.73 7.44 -8.70
C ASP A 116 -12.21 6.11 -8.13
N ILE A 117 -10.89 6.02 -7.98
CA ILE A 117 -10.18 4.87 -7.42
C ILE A 117 -9.27 5.39 -6.32
N PHE A 118 -9.28 4.74 -5.16
CA PHE A 118 -8.34 5.08 -4.10
C PHE A 118 -7.82 3.85 -3.39
N SER A 119 -6.75 4.03 -2.62
CA SER A 119 -6.12 2.95 -1.87
C SER A 119 -6.71 2.89 -0.47
N LEU A 120 -7.03 1.69 0.00
CA LEU A 120 -7.57 1.47 1.34
C LEU A 120 -6.93 0.24 2.00
N HIS A 121 -6.79 0.27 3.32
CA HIS A 121 -6.65 -0.93 4.13
C HIS A 121 -8.02 -1.24 4.75
N VAL A 122 -8.69 -2.30 4.31
CA VAL A 122 -10.06 -2.62 4.79
C VAL A 122 -10.09 -2.86 6.30
N LEU A 123 -9.08 -3.54 6.85
CA LEU A 123 -8.98 -3.80 8.30
C LEU A 123 -8.88 -2.53 9.15
N LEU A 124 -8.18 -1.49 8.67
CA LEU A 124 -7.92 -0.26 9.43
C LEU A 124 -8.98 0.82 9.18
N TYR A 125 -9.40 0.98 7.92
CA TYR A 125 -10.23 2.10 7.46
C TYR A 125 -11.54 1.67 6.78
N GLY A 126 -11.76 0.38 6.55
CA GLY A 126 -12.99 -0.13 5.93
C GLY A 126 -14.24 0.28 6.70
N GLY A 127 -14.24 0.13 8.03
CA GLY A 127 -15.35 0.57 8.87
C GLY A 127 -15.65 2.07 8.77
N GLU A 128 -14.61 2.92 8.80
CA GLU A 128 -14.77 4.37 8.70
C GLU A 128 -15.35 4.77 7.33
N TYR A 129 -14.74 4.34 6.23
CA TYR A 129 -15.14 4.76 4.89
C TYR A 129 -16.42 4.05 4.41
N GLY A 130 -16.64 2.80 4.82
CA GLY A 130 -17.91 2.09 4.61
C GLY A 130 -19.08 2.76 5.34
N SER A 131 -18.87 3.25 6.57
CA SER A 131 -19.91 4.02 7.30
C SER A 131 -20.29 5.35 6.65
N LYS A 132 -19.43 5.88 5.76
CA LYS A 132 -19.67 7.08 4.94
C LYS A 132 -20.32 6.76 3.59
N ASP A 133 -20.64 5.50 3.31
CA ASP A 133 -21.26 5.01 2.07
C ASP A 133 -20.52 5.43 0.78
N ILE A 134 -19.19 5.51 0.84
CA ILE A 134 -18.33 5.96 -0.28
C ILE A 134 -17.69 4.80 -1.05
N LEU A 135 -17.83 3.56 -0.56
CA LEU A 135 -17.23 2.35 -1.15
C LEU A 135 -18.25 1.65 -2.07
N GLU A 136 -17.84 1.36 -3.30
CA GLU A 136 -18.63 0.60 -4.27
C GLU A 136 -18.46 -0.92 -4.04
N PRO A 137 -19.53 -1.72 -3.98
CA PRO A 137 -19.44 -3.17 -4.00
C PRO A 137 -18.80 -3.70 -5.30
N LEU A 138 -17.79 -4.55 -5.19
CA LEU A 138 -17.05 -5.09 -6.33
C LEU A 138 -17.64 -6.39 -6.90
N GLN A 139 -18.48 -7.11 -6.14
CA GLN A 139 -19.08 -8.38 -6.60
C GLN A 139 -19.86 -8.25 -7.94
N PRO A 140 -20.68 -7.20 -8.18
CA PRO A 140 -21.36 -7.01 -9.47
C PRO A 140 -20.43 -6.78 -10.67
N TYR A 141 -19.14 -6.52 -10.43
CA TYR A 141 -18.13 -6.38 -11.48
C TYR A 141 -17.41 -7.71 -11.72
N VAL A 142 -17.29 -8.56 -10.70
CA VAL A 142 -16.86 -9.97 -10.83
C VAL A 142 -17.91 -10.76 -11.61
N ASP A 143 -19.18 -10.65 -11.24
CA ASP A 143 -20.29 -11.38 -11.86
C ASP A 143 -20.49 -11.01 -13.35
N ARG A 144 -20.10 -9.79 -13.73
CA ARG A 144 -20.09 -9.29 -15.12
C ARG A 144 -18.78 -9.57 -15.88
N GLY A 145 -17.79 -10.21 -15.25
CA GLY A 145 -16.49 -10.52 -15.85
C GLY A 145 -15.58 -9.29 -16.07
N LEU A 146 -15.85 -8.16 -15.41
CA LEU A 146 -14.98 -6.97 -15.46
C LEU A 146 -13.82 -7.08 -14.45
N ILE A 147 -14.03 -7.77 -13.32
CA ILE A 147 -12.99 -8.13 -12.36
C ILE A 147 -12.72 -9.64 -12.45
N ASP A 148 -11.50 -10.01 -12.85
CA ASP A 148 -11.06 -11.41 -12.87
C ASP A 148 -10.44 -11.79 -11.51
N LEU A 149 -10.99 -12.84 -10.90
CA LEU A 149 -10.50 -13.44 -9.65
C LEU A 149 -10.03 -14.90 -9.86
N ASP A 150 -9.83 -15.35 -11.10
CA ASP A 150 -9.41 -16.73 -11.35
C ASP A 150 -7.98 -17.00 -10.83
N GLY A 151 -7.85 -18.12 -10.10
CA GLY A 151 -6.65 -18.51 -9.37
C GLY A 151 -6.32 -17.67 -8.14
N TRP A 152 -7.21 -16.78 -7.68
CA TRP A 152 -7.02 -16.03 -6.43
C TRP A 152 -7.25 -16.90 -5.19
N ASP A 153 -6.47 -16.63 -4.15
CA ASP A 153 -6.63 -17.25 -2.84
C ASP A 153 -7.85 -16.66 -2.09
N GLU A 154 -8.72 -17.51 -1.57
CA GLU A 154 -9.94 -17.07 -0.89
C GLU A 154 -9.65 -16.21 0.35
N ALA A 155 -8.56 -16.49 1.08
CA ALA A 155 -8.16 -15.69 2.23
C ALA A 155 -7.76 -14.25 1.82
N VAL A 156 -7.23 -14.08 0.60
CA VAL A 156 -6.90 -12.78 0.04
C VAL A 156 -8.18 -12.02 -0.37
N ILE A 157 -9.12 -12.69 -1.05
CA ILE A 157 -10.43 -12.08 -1.38
C ILE A 157 -11.17 -11.68 -0.10
N ASN A 158 -11.16 -12.53 0.93
CA ASN A 158 -11.79 -12.28 2.22
C ASN A 158 -11.15 -11.10 2.97
N ALA A 159 -9.86 -10.81 2.79
CA ALA A 159 -9.21 -9.60 3.34
C ALA A 159 -9.70 -8.29 2.66
N GLY A 160 -10.34 -8.39 1.49
CA GLY A 160 -11.01 -7.29 0.77
C GLY A 160 -12.49 -7.09 1.14
N LYS A 161 -13.03 -7.89 2.06
CA LYS A 161 -14.44 -7.83 2.48
C LYS A 161 -14.66 -6.93 3.69
N LEU A 162 -15.75 -6.18 3.67
CA LEU A 162 -16.29 -5.44 4.81
C LEU A 162 -17.72 -5.93 5.05
N ASN A 163 -18.05 -6.30 6.29
CA ASN A 163 -19.37 -6.84 6.67
C ASN A 163 -19.83 -8.05 5.81
N GLY A 164 -18.88 -8.82 5.26
CA GLY A 164 -19.13 -9.98 4.39
C GLY A 164 -19.22 -9.66 2.89
N GLU A 165 -19.35 -8.38 2.51
CA GLU A 165 -19.44 -7.92 1.12
C GLU A 165 -18.07 -7.46 0.60
N PHE A 166 -17.77 -7.74 -0.68
CA PHE A 166 -16.46 -7.49 -1.27
C PHE A 166 -16.38 -6.06 -1.81
N TYR A 167 -15.57 -5.20 -1.19
CA TYR A 167 -15.45 -3.77 -1.52
C TYR A 167 -14.07 -3.36 -2.04
N ALA A 168 -13.04 -4.17 -1.78
CA ALA A 168 -11.66 -3.77 -2.06
C ALA A 168 -10.86 -4.91 -2.70
N LEU A 169 -10.25 -4.66 -3.84
CA LEU A 169 -9.41 -5.61 -4.57
C LEU A 169 -7.96 -5.50 -4.09
N PRO A 170 -7.38 -6.52 -3.42
CA PRO A 170 -6.01 -6.45 -2.91
C PRO A 170 -4.97 -6.25 -4.01
N LYS A 171 -4.11 -5.23 -3.91
CA LYS A 171 -2.96 -5.05 -4.81
C LYS A 171 -1.85 -6.09 -4.55
N GLY A 172 -1.93 -6.76 -3.41
CA GLY A 172 -0.99 -7.71 -2.85
C GLY A 172 -1.33 -7.92 -1.38
N VAL A 173 -0.75 -8.93 -0.75
CA VAL A 173 -0.86 -9.18 0.69
C VAL A 173 0.48 -9.19 1.39
N THR A 174 0.49 -8.61 2.58
CA THR A 174 1.56 -8.68 3.56
C THR A 174 1.01 -9.24 4.87
N ALA A 175 1.90 -9.58 5.78
CA ALA A 175 1.58 -9.82 7.19
C ALA A 175 2.66 -9.13 8.03
N SER A 176 2.39 -8.86 9.30
CA SER A 176 3.46 -8.45 10.22
C SER A 176 4.51 -9.56 10.30
N ALA A 177 5.79 -9.18 10.26
CA ALA A 177 6.91 -10.10 10.17
C ALA A 177 8.14 -9.53 10.87
N LEU A 178 9.04 -10.43 11.28
CA LEU A 178 10.40 -10.07 11.62
C LEU A 178 11.19 -9.91 10.32
N ILE A 179 11.67 -8.70 10.04
CA ILE A 179 12.61 -8.43 8.95
C ILE A 179 14.01 -8.47 9.55
N VAL A 180 14.87 -9.33 9.02
CA VAL A 180 16.08 -9.78 9.72
C VAL A 180 17.31 -9.56 8.86
N ASN A 181 18.30 -8.81 9.34
CA ASN A 181 19.60 -8.67 8.69
C ASN A 181 20.41 -9.94 8.98
N GLU A 182 20.27 -10.92 8.09
CA GLU A 182 20.89 -12.24 8.20
C GLU A 182 22.43 -12.15 8.17
N THR A 183 22.98 -11.18 7.43
CA THR A 183 24.42 -10.91 7.44
C THR A 183 24.91 -10.44 8.81
N MET A 184 24.20 -9.53 9.50
CA MET A 184 24.57 -9.12 10.86
C MET A 184 24.54 -10.30 11.85
N ILE A 185 23.53 -11.17 11.76
CA ILE A 185 23.39 -12.35 12.63
C ILE A 185 24.51 -13.38 12.37
N LYS A 186 24.81 -13.68 11.10
CA LYS A 186 25.93 -14.54 10.72
C LYS A 186 27.27 -13.97 11.19
N ASN A 187 27.48 -12.66 11.07
CA ASN A 187 28.69 -11.98 11.55
C ASN A 187 28.82 -12.01 13.09
N ALA A 188 27.70 -12.06 13.81
CA ALA A 188 27.65 -12.30 15.26
C ALA A 188 27.94 -13.77 15.65
N GLY A 189 28.07 -14.68 14.68
CA GLY A 189 28.33 -16.10 14.88
C GLY A 189 27.10 -16.92 15.24
N LEU A 190 25.90 -16.42 14.95
CA LEU A 190 24.61 -17.08 15.23
C LEU A 190 23.92 -17.53 13.92
N SER A 191 23.04 -18.52 14.03
CA SER A 191 22.08 -18.86 12.98
C SER A 191 20.87 -17.92 13.01
N LEU A 192 20.04 -17.95 11.97
CA LEU A 192 18.71 -17.34 12.06
C LEU A 192 17.87 -18.00 13.18
N PRO A 193 16.94 -17.25 13.80
CA PRO A 193 16.10 -17.78 14.88
C PRO A 193 15.01 -18.74 14.36
N GLU A 194 15.00 -19.98 14.83
CA GLU A 194 13.92 -20.97 14.61
C GLU A 194 12.79 -20.85 15.65
N ILE A 195 12.32 -19.62 15.88
CA ILE A 195 11.65 -19.26 17.12
C ILE A 195 10.13 -19.26 16.99
N THR A 196 9.46 -19.78 18.02
CA THR A 196 7.99 -19.92 18.05
C THR A 196 7.33 -19.07 19.12
N THR A 197 7.99 -18.82 20.25
CA THR A 197 7.41 -18.11 21.42
C THR A 197 8.22 -16.89 21.86
N ILE A 198 7.61 -15.99 22.62
CA ILE A 198 8.27 -14.79 23.18
C ILE A 198 9.42 -15.16 24.11
N GLY A 199 9.26 -16.20 24.95
CA GLY A 199 10.29 -16.67 25.88
C GLY A 199 11.52 -17.26 25.16
N GLU A 200 11.31 -17.99 24.06
CA GLU A 200 12.39 -18.40 23.15
C GLU A 200 13.05 -17.19 22.48
N PHE A 201 12.24 -16.23 21.99
CA PHE A 201 12.75 -15.03 21.34
C PHE A 201 13.62 -14.20 22.27
N THR A 202 13.19 -14.03 23.52
CA THR A 202 13.92 -13.28 24.55
C THR A 202 15.32 -13.85 24.76
N LYS A 203 15.46 -15.19 24.86
CA LYS A 203 16.76 -15.86 25.01
C LYS A 203 17.67 -15.63 23.81
N TYR A 204 17.14 -15.77 22.60
CA TYR A 204 17.90 -15.50 21.38
C TYR A 204 18.33 -14.02 21.26
N LEU A 205 17.45 -13.08 21.62
CA LEU A 205 17.79 -11.66 21.65
C LEU A 205 18.88 -11.35 22.69
N GLN A 206 18.89 -12.04 23.84
CA GLN A 206 19.97 -11.94 24.85
C GLN A 206 21.31 -12.47 24.31
N GLU A 207 21.31 -13.63 23.66
CA GLU A 207 22.52 -14.20 23.01
C GLU A 207 23.06 -13.26 21.93
N LEU A 208 22.19 -12.78 21.03
CA LEU A 208 22.53 -11.81 20.01
C LEU A 208 23.04 -10.49 20.62
N ARG A 209 22.44 -10.04 21.74
CA ARG A 209 22.88 -8.80 22.41
C ARG A 209 24.33 -8.87 22.88
N ALA A 210 24.75 -10.02 23.39
CA ALA A 210 26.10 -10.27 23.86
C ALA A 210 27.14 -10.36 22.72
N LYS A 211 26.71 -10.47 21.46
CA LYS A 211 27.57 -10.52 20.26
C LYS A 211 27.59 -9.22 19.45
N LEU A 212 26.57 -8.37 19.60
CA LEU A 212 26.46 -7.10 18.87
C LEU A 212 27.30 -5.97 19.50
N PRO A 213 27.75 -4.98 18.71
CA PRO A 213 28.33 -3.74 19.21
C PRO A 213 27.45 -3.04 20.27
N LYS A 214 28.05 -2.22 21.12
CA LYS A 214 27.34 -1.59 22.25
C LYS A 214 26.19 -0.67 21.79
N ASP A 215 26.34 -0.02 20.64
CA ASP A 215 25.39 0.94 20.07
C ASP A 215 24.44 0.31 19.03
N VAL A 216 24.54 -1.00 18.78
CA VAL A 216 23.65 -1.78 17.92
C VAL A 216 22.77 -2.67 18.79
N TYR A 217 21.47 -2.72 18.49
CA TYR A 217 20.47 -3.44 19.30
C TYR A 217 19.95 -4.68 18.55
N PRO A 218 19.62 -5.77 19.26
CA PRO A 218 18.97 -6.94 18.65
C PRO A 218 17.72 -6.61 17.84
N ILE A 219 16.79 -5.81 18.39
CA ILE A 219 15.49 -5.53 17.78
C ILE A 219 15.05 -4.05 17.89
N ILE A 220 14.18 -3.60 16.98
CA ILE A 220 13.40 -2.35 17.14
C ILE A 220 12.51 -2.37 18.40
N ASP A 221 12.04 -1.21 18.85
CA ASP A 221 10.98 -1.13 19.86
C ASP A 221 9.63 -1.29 19.16
N GLY A 222 8.90 -2.37 19.46
CA GLY A 222 7.57 -2.65 18.90
C GLY A 222 6.42 -2.38 19.88
N SER A 223 6.67 -1.70 21.01
CA SER A 223 5.64 -1.46 22.04
C SER A 223 4.50 -0.52 21.64
N PHE A 224 4.68 0.19 20.51
CA PHE A 224 3.71 1.11 19.91
C PHE A 224 3.17 0.62 18.56
N ASP A 225 3.61 -0.55 18.07
CA ASP A 225 3.18 -1.11 16.79
C ASP A 225 1.83 -1.81 16.95
N ASP A 226 0.80 -1.23 16.35
CA ASP A 226 -0.61 -1.66 16.42
C ASP A 226 -0.82 -3.04 15.78
N HIS A 227 -0.18 -3.29 14.64
CA HIS A 227 -0.19 -4.59 13.98
C HIS A 227 0.47 -5.69 14.82
N TYR A 228 1.53 -5.38 15.57
CA TYR A 228 2.19 -6.38 16.41
C TYR A 228 1.41 -6.71 17.68
N ILE A 229 0.79 -5.73 18.36
CA ILE A 229 -0.13 -6.05 19.46
C ILE A 229 -1.38 -6.81 18.97
N GLU A 230 -1.93 -6.47 17.79
CA GLU A 230 -2.99 -7.28 17.18
C GLU A 230 -2.52 -8.73 16.98
N SER A 231 -1.35 -8.92 16.37
CA SER A 231 -0.79 -10.26 16.14
C SER A 231 -0.59 -11.02 17.45
N PHE A 232 -0.11 -10.35 18.51
CA PHE A 232 0.06 -10.92 19.84
C PHE A 232 -1.25 -11.38 20.47
N VAL A 233 -2.29 -10.53 20.55
CA VAL A 233 -3.57 -10.91 21.18
C VAL A 233 -4.30 -12.00 20.37
N ARG A 234 -4.13 -12.02 19.05
CA ARG A 234 -4.66 -13.08 18.18
C ARG A 234 -4.03 -14.44 18.43
N THR A 235 -2.77 -14.51 18.89
CA THR A 235 -2.19 -15.80 19.33
C THR A 235 -2.95 -16.40 20.53
N LYS A 236 -3.59 -15.55 21.34
CA LYS A 236 -4.43 -15.94 22.49
C LYS A 236 -5.90 -16.17 22.14
N GLY A 237 -6.25 -16.17 20.85
CA GLY A 237 -7.63 -16.31 20.37
C GLY A 237 -8.53 -15.09 20.59
N LYS A 238 -7.95 -13.95 20.94
CA LYS A 238 -8.64 -12.65 21.03
C LYS A 238 -8.57 -11.93 19.68
N SER A 239 -9.31 -10.84 19.53
CA SER A 239 -9.27 -9.97 18.34
C SER A 239 -8.82 -8.57 18.71
N PHE A 240 -8.37 -7.76 17.74
CA PHE A 240 -7.98 -6.37 18.04
C PHE A 240 -9.20 -5.51 18.39
N LEU A 241 -10.27 -5.64 17.60
CA LEU A 241 -11.59 -5.05 17.86
C LEU A 241 -12.65 -6.14 18.03
N THR A 242 -13.77 -5.79 18.67
CA THR A 242 -15.00 -6.60 18.65
C THR A 242 -15.53 -6.76 17.23
N SER A 243 -16.36 -7.78 16.99
CA SER A 243 -16.93 -8.06 15.65
C SER A 243 -17.81 -6.94 15.09
N ASP A 244 -18.31 -6.04 15.94
CA ASP A 244 -19.05 -4.84 15.57
C ASP A 244 -18.19 -3.57 15.46
N GLY A 245 -16.88 -3.68 15.69
CA GLY A 245 -15.90 -2.59 15.61
C GLY A 245 -16.00 -1.52 16.71
N LYS A 246 -16.88 -1.69 17.71
CA LYS A 246 -17.17 -0.63 18.71
C LYS A 246 -16.31 -0.67 19.96
N SER A 247 -15.49 -1.69 20.16
CA SER A 247 -14.66 -1.87 21.35
C SER A 247 -13.41 -2.69 21.03
N LEU A 248 -12.41 -2.68 21.93
CA LEU A 248 -11.27 -3.58 21.83
C LEU A 248 -11.72 -5.03 22.04
N GLY A 249 -11.15 -5.96 21.28
CA GLY A 249 -11.41 -7.41 21.40
C GLY A 249 -10.51 -8.11 22.43
N PHE A 250 -9.76 -7.34 23.22
CA PHE A 250 -8.80 -7.77 24.22
C PHE A 250 -8.89 -6.88 25.47
N ASP A 251 -8.27 -7.31 26.57
CA ASP A 251 -8.41 -6.68 27.88
C ASP A 251 -7.13 -5.99 28.39
N LYS A 252 -7.25 -5.32 29.55
CA LYS A 252 -6.14 -4.58 30.17
C LYS A 252 -4.96 -5.47 30.56
N ALA A 253 -5.18 -6.74 30.90
CA ALA A 253 -4.11 -7.65 31.26
C ALA A 253 -3.29 -8.06 30.04
N ASP A 254 -3.92 -8.29 28.88
CA ASP A 254 -3.20 -8.55 27.62
C ASP A 254 -2.26 -7.39 27.26
N LEU A 255 -2.77 -6.15 27.39
CA LEU A 255 -2.04 -4.92 27.10
C LEU A 255 -0.88 -4.70 28.08
N ALA A 256 -1.12 -4.97 29.37
CA ALA A 256 -0.08 -4.90 30.39
C ALA A 256 1.04 -5.92 30.13
N GLU A 257 0.69 -7.17 29.82
CA GLU A 257 1.66 -8.22 29.48
C GLU A 257 2.50 -7.85 28.26
N PHE A 258 1.87 -7.39 27.18
CA PHE A 258 2.56 -6.93 25.97
C PHE A 258 3.55 -5.80 26.27
N TRP A 259 3.14 -4.79 27.06
CA TRP A 259 4.04 -3.69 27.43
C TRP A 259 5.12 -4.09 28.42
N THR A 260 4.88 -5.04 29.34
CA THR A 260 5.91 -5.57 30.25
C THR A 260 7.02 -6.29 29.48
N ILE A 261 6.69 -7.10 28.46
CA ILE A 261 7.70 -7.71 27.57
C ILE A 261 8.64 -6.65 27.00
N TRP A 262 8.09 -5.57 26.44
CA TRP A 262 8.88 -4.48 25.86
C TRP A 262 9.61 -3.61 26.89
N GLU A 263 9.05 -3.42 28.08
CA GLU A 263 9.73 -2.75 29.19
C GLU A 263 10.97 -3.54 29.62
N ASP A 264 10.84 -4.86 29.74
CA ASP A 264 11.95 -5.74 30.12
C ASP A 264 12.99 -5.87 29.00
N PHE A 265 12.58 -5.85 27.72
CA PHE A 265 13.52 -5.74 26.59
C PHE A 265 14.32 -4.44 26.65
N ARG A 266 13.71 -3.32 27.06
CA ARG A 266 14.42 -2.04 27.25
C ARG A 266 15.38 -2.09 28.44
N LYS A 267 14.95 -2.62 29.60
CA LYS A 267 15.80 -2.79 30.79
C LYS A 267 17.03 -3.66 30.51
N GLN A 268 16.87 -4.71 29.70
CA GLN A 268 17.94 -5.62 29.29
C GLN A 268 18.76 -5.10 28.10
N GLY A 269 18.39 -3.97 27.50
CA GLY A 269 19.06 -3.40 26.32
C GLY A 269 18.95 -4.26 25.06
N LEU A 270 17.92 -5.10 24.96
CA LEU A 270 17.60 -5.93 23.78
C LEU A 270 16.94 -5.12 22.66
N THR A 271 16.22 -4.05 23.05
CA THR A 271 15.60 -3.10 22.14
C THR A 271 16.12 -1.69 22.37
N VAL A 272 15.87 -0.80 21.41
CA VAL A 272 16.28 0.61 21.45
C VAL A 272 15.59 1.38 22.59
N PRO A 273 16.26 2.38 23.19
CA PRO A 273 15.63 3.27 24.17
C PRO A 273 14.62 4.20 23.49
N ALA A 274 13.60 4.62 24.24
CA ALA A 274 12.48 5.43 23.74
C ALA A 274 12.90 6.71 23.00
N GLN A 275 14.02 7.34 23.35
CA GLN A 275 14.56 8.49 22.61
C GLN A 275 14.90 8.12 21.15
N ILE A 276 15.60 6.99 20.94
CA ILE A 276 15.96 6.50 19.60
C ILE A 276 14.70 6.06 18.83
N THR A 277 13.69 5.52 19.53
CA THR A 277 12.37 5.23 18.95
C THR A 277 11.70 6.49 18.39
N ILE A 278 11.68 7.59 19.17
CA ILE A 278 11.13 8.88 18.74
C ILE A 278 11.92 9.45 17.55
N GLU A 279 13.26 9.43 17.58
CA GLU A 279 14.10 9.93 16.49
C GLU A 279 13.90 9.16 15.16
N ASN A 280 13.56 7.88 15.24
CA ASN A 280 13.25 7.02 14.08
C ASN A 280 11.79 7.13 13.61
N THR A 281 10.88 7.68 14.43
CA THR A 281 9.45 7.74 14.10
C THR A 281 9.20 8.71 12.93
N GLY A 282 8.46 8.24 11.92
CA GLY A 282 8.17 9.01 10.70
C GLY A 282 9.34 9.14 9.71
N GLN A 283 10.50 8.53 9.97
CA GLN A 283 11.58 8.47 8.99
C GLN A 283 11.19 7.60 7.78
N PRO A 284 11.62 7.96 6.56
CA PRO A 284 11.44 7.11 5.39
C PRO A 284 12.30 5.83 5.53
N ALA A 285 11.91 4.75 4.84
CA ALA A 285 12.49 3.42 5.00
C ALA A 285 14.02 3.39 4.79
N GLU A 286 14.51 4.21 3.88
CA GLU A 286 15.91 4.37 3.49
C GLU A 286 16.78 5.01 4.60
N ASN A 287 16.15 5.73 5.54
CA ASN A 287 16.80 6.35 6.70
C ASN A 287 16.52 5.60 8.03
N SER A 288 15.82 4.47 7.97
CA SER A 288 15.45 3.66 9.13
C SER A 288 16.67 3.14 9.91
N LEU A 289 16.47 2.82 11.18
CA LEU A 289 17.49 2.16 12.01
C LEU A 289 17.97 0.82 11.42
N PHE A 290 17.13 0.10 10.69
CA PHE A 290 17.48 -1.16 10.03
C PHE A 290 18.44 -0.95 8.86
N VAL A 291 18.11 -0.03 7.95
CA VAL A 291 18.99 0.33 6.81
C VAL A 291 20.30 0.97 7.28
N ARG A 292 20.30 1.63 8.45
CA ARG A 292 21.51 2.18 9.08
C ARG A 292 22.30 1.15 9.90
N GLU A 293 21.93 -0.14 9.84
CA GLU A 293 22.53 -1.27 10.58
C GLU A 293 22.65 -1.04 12.10
N ARG A 294 21.72 -0.25 12.68
CA ARG A 294 21.63 0.06 14.13
C ARG A 294 20.74 -0.93 14.90
N ILE A 295 19.94 -1.70 14.19
CA ILE A 295 19.17 -2.85 14.70
C ILE A 295 19.41 -4.06 13.79
N ALA A 296 19.41 -5.27 14.35
CA ALA A 296 19.54 -6.51 13.57
C ALA A 296 18.18 -7.05 13.08
N ILE A 297 17.10 -6.77 13.83
CA ILE A 297 15.73 -7.21 13.55
C ILE A 297 14.78 -6.00 13.62
N ASP A 298 13.93 -5.85 12.62
CA ASP A 298 12.84 -4.88 12.58
C ASP A 298 11.48 -5.61 12.55
N ILE A 299 10.42 -4.94 13.01
CA ILE A 299 9.04 -5.46 12.97
C ILE A 299 8.28 -4.60 11.95
N LYS A 300 7.95 -5.22 10.81
CA LYS A 300 7.30 -4.55 9.67
C LYS A 300 6.42 -5.50 8.87
N PRO A 301 5.48 -4.98 8.07
CA PRO A 301 4.84 -5.74 7.01
C PRO A 301 5.87 -6.37 6.06
N SER A 302 5.67 -7.64 5.71
CA SER A 302 6.66 -8.49 5.01
C SER A 302 7.26 -7.93 3.71
N ASN A 303 6.58 -7.01 3.01
CA ASN A 303 7.13 -6.32 1.83
C ASN A 303 8.39 -5.49 2.15
N HIS A 304 8.61 -5.10 3.40
CA HIS A 304 9.78 -4.34 3.83
C HIS A 304 11.10 -5.09 3.63
N GLY A 305 11.10 -6.43 3.60
CA GLY A 305 12.29 -7.20 3.22
C GLY A 305 12.80 -6.84 1.82
N LYS A 306 11.89 -6.64 0.85
CA LYS A 306 12.25 -6.13 -0.47
C LYS A 306 12.66 -4.66 -0.41
N ILE A 307 11.92 -3.80 0.29
CA ILE A 307 12.21 -2.37 0.36
C ILE A 307 13.62 -2.14 0.91
N TYR A 308 13.98 -2.76 2.03
CA TYR A 308 15.30 -2.66 2.64
C TYR A 308 16.41 -3.26 1.77
N SER A 309 16.14 -4.31 0.97
CA SER A 309 17.12 -4.86 0.00
C SER A 309 17.53 -3.88 -1.10
N ARG A 310 16.72 -2.84 -1.39
CA ARG A 310 17.09 -1.77 -2.33
C ARG A 310 18.22 -0.89 -1.78
N SER A 311 18.25 -0.68 -0.47
CA SER A 311 19.29 0.10 0.23
C SER A 311 20.48 -0.79 0.63
N LEU A 312 20.22 -1.98 1.15
CA LEU A 312 21.20 -2.94 1.64
C LEU A 312 21.61 -3.96 0.57
N THR A 313 22.10 -3.47 -0.58
CA THR A 313 22.36 -4.29 -1.78
C THR A 313 23.46 -5.36 -1.64
N ASP A 314 24.21 -5.32 -0.54
CA ASP A 314 25.31 -6.24 -0.18
C ASP A 314 25.08 -6.93 1.18
N ARG A 315 23.80 -7.09 1.58
CA ARG A 315 23.37 -7.88 2.75
C ARG A 315 22.33 -8.92 2.35
N ASP A 316 22.35 -10.05 3.05
CA ASP A 316 21.26 -11.02 3.06
C ASP A 316 20.18 -10.53 4.04
N ILE A 317 18.91 -10.56 3.61
CA ILE A 317 17.75 -10.21 4.44
C ILE A 317 16.79 -11.40 4.46
N ALA A 318 16.47 -11.89 5.66
CA ALA A 318 15.46 -12.91 5.88
C ALA A 318 14.14 -12.27 6.36
N ILE A 319 13.04 -12.99 6.11
CA ILE A 319 11.70 -12.64 6.60
C ILE A 319 11.21 -13.84 7.40
N LEU A 320 10.95 -13.65 8.69
CA LEU A 320 10.51 -14.68 9.61
C LEU A 320 9.16 -14.30 10.25
N ARG A 321 8.44 -15.30 10.77
CA ARG A 321 7.21 -15.06 11.53
C ARG A 321 7.52 -14.33 12.82
N THR A 322 6.53 -13.60 13.31
CA THR A 322 6.52 -13.07 14.67
C THR A 322 6.30 -14.21 15.69
N PRO A 323 6.89 -14.13 16.89
CA PRO A 323 6.68 -15.14 17.94
C PRO A 323 5.25 -15.06 18.51
N SER A 324 4.68 -16.20 18.90
CA SER A 324 3.45 -16.25 19.67
C SER A 324 3.69 -15.87 21.14
N ALA A 325 2.63 -15.45 21.85
CA ALA A 325 2.71 -15.36 23.31
C ALA A 325 3.08 -16.72 23.93
N ASP A 326 3.69 -16.70 25.12
CA ASP A 326 4.05 -17.92 25.83
C ASP A 326 2.78 -18.65 26.28
N GLY A 327 2.66 -19.94 25.94
CA GLY A 327 1.43 -20.71 26.20
C GLY A 327 0.22 -20.31 25.35
N ALA A 328 0.43 -19.57 24.24
CA ALA A 328 -0.62 -19.16 23.32
C ALA A 328 -1.49 -20.33 22.77
N GLN A 329 -2.76 -20.04 22.51
CA GLN A 329 -3.70 -20.97 21.88
C GLN A 329 -3.30 -21.28 20.43
N TYR A 330 -2.75 -20.30 19.71
CA TYR A 330 -2.36 -20.40 18.32
C TYR A 330 -0.87 -20.07 18.14
N ARG A 331 -0.18 -20.87 17.31
CA ARG A 331 1.23 -20.68 16.93
C ARG A 331 1.52 -19.34 16.22
N SER A 332 0.49 -18.64 15.77
CA SER A 332 0.59 -17.26 15.28
C SER A 332 -0.73 -16.54 15.39
N GLY A 333 -0.70 -15.21 15.39
CA GLY A 333 -1.89 -14.39 15.27
C GLY A 333 -1.82 -13.36 14.13
N GLU A 334 -0.79 -13.40 13.28
CA GLU A 334 -0.61 -12.40 12.22
C GLU A 334 -1.82 -12.38 11.28
N ASN A 335 -2.27 -11.18 10.92
CA ASN A 335 -3.35 -10.97 9.96
C ASN A 335 -2.78 -10.72 8.55
N LEU A 336 -3.56 -11.06 7.52
CA LEU A 336 -3.28 -10.63 6.16
C LEU A 336 -3.68 -9.17 6.01
N GLN A 337 -2.67 -8.31 5.84
CA GLN A 337 -2.87 -6.94 5.45
C GLN A 337 -2.96 -6.86 3.92
N ALA A 338 -4.09 -6.36 3.43
CA ALA A 338 -4.35 -6.21 2.00
C ALA A 338 -4.45 -4.71 1.64
N PRO A 339 -3.33 -4.05 1.27
CA PRO A 339 -3.37 -2.76 0.58
C PRO A 339 -4.19 -2.89 -0.70
N SER A 340 -5.42 -2.40 -0.69
CA SER A 340 -6.40 -2.70 -1.72
C SER A 340 -6.74 -1.48 -2.56
N TRP A 341 -7.20 -1.70 -3.79
CA TRP A 341 -7.95 -0.70 -4.55
C TRP A 341 -9.42 -0.76 -4.16
N VAL A 342 -10.04 0.40 -3.98
CA VAL A 342 -11.49 0.56 -3.85
C VAL A 342 -11.99 1.51 -4.94
N ILE A 343 -13.23 1.28 -5.40
CA ILE A 343 -13.92 2.19 -6.32
C ILE A 343 -14.84 3.08 -5.48
N ASN A 344 -14.87 4.36 -5.82
CA ASN A 344 -15.78 5.33 -5.22
C ASN A 344 -17.22 5.11 -5.72
N LYS A 345 -18.16 4.90 -4.79
CA LYS A 345 -19.60 4.74 -5.08
C LYS A 345 -20.20 5.92 -5.86
N ASN A 346 -19.60 7.11 -5.76
CA ASN A 346 -20.01 8.30 -6.48
C ASN A 346 -19.27 8.52 -7.81
N SER A 347 -18.35 7.64 -8.22
CA SER A 347 -17.71 7.71 -9.54
C SER A 347 -18.73 7.54 -10.66
N PRO A 348 -18.68 8.36 -11.73
CA PRO A 348 -19.46 8.17 -12.95
C PRO A 348 -18.87 7.10 -13.88
N HIS A 349 -17.68 6.56 -13.58
CA HIS A 349 -16.88 5.73 -14.50
C HIS A 349 -16.52 4.36 -13.90
N LYS A 350 -17.40 3.79 -13.06
CA LYS A 350 -17.15 2.58 -12.28
C LYS A 350 -16.74 1.35 -13.10
N ASP A 351 -17.34 1.14 -14.27
CA ASP A 351 -17.01 0.00 -15.13
C ASP A 351 -15.57 0.09 -15.67
N GLU A 352 -15.10 1.28 -16.05
CA GLU A 352 -13.70 1.50 -16.46
C GLU A 352 -12.74 1.44 -15.26
N ALA A 353 -13.18 1.92 -14.09
CA ALA A 353 -12.44 1.77 -12.85
C ALA A 353 -12.24 0.30 -12.46
N ALA A 354 -13.28 -0.53 -12.60
CA ALA A 354 -13.23 -1.97 -12.36
C ALA A 354 -12.27 -2.70 -13.31
N LYS A 355 -12.33 -2.38 -14.62
CA LYS A 355 -11.38 -2.90 -15.60
C LYS A 355 -9.94 -2.52 -15.26
N LEU A 356 -9.68 -1.25 -14.89
CA LEU A 356 -8.34 -0.81 -14.51
C LEU A 356 -7.80 -1.60 -13.32
N ILE A 357 -8.56 -1.71 -12.23
CA ILE A 357 -8.07 -2.38 -11.01
C ILE A 357 -7.87 -3.88 -11.24
N SER A 358 -8.73 -4.49 -12.07
CA SER A 358 -8.63 -5.90 -12.52
C SER A 358 -7.39 -6.15 -13.37
N TRP A 359 -7.18 -5.32 -14.41
CA TRP A 359 -5.99 -5.39 -15.26
C TRP A 359 -4.72 -5.16 -14.45
N PHE A 360 -4.72 -4.18 -13.53
CA PHE A 360 -3.56 -3.86 -12.68
C PHE A 360 -3.07 -5.09 -11.89
N VAL A 361 -4.00 -5.88 -11.32
CA VAL A 361 -3.63 -7.04 -10.49
C VAL A 361 -3.39 -8.33 -11.28
N ASN A 362 -3.92 -8.43 -12.52
CA ASN A 362 -3.85 -9.64 -13.35
C ASN A 362 -2.96 -9.49 -14.62
N SER A 363 -2.45 -8.31 -14.93
CA SER A 363 -1.44 -8.11 -15.99
C SER A 363 -0.06 -8.56 -15.48
N VAL A 364 0.57 -9.49 -16.21
CA VAL A 364 1.90 -10.02 -15.84
C VAL A 364 2.95 -8.92 -15.97
N GLU A 365 2.87 -8.10 -17.00
CA GLU A 365 3.74 -6.96 -17.29
C GLU A 365 3.62 -5.88 -16.21
N ALA A 366 2.38 -5.50 -15.84
CA ALA A 366 2.13 -4.56 -14.76
C ALA A 366 2.68 -5.09 -13.43
N GLN A 367 2.44 -6.38 -13.12
CA GLN A 367 2.93 -7.01 -11.88
C GLN A 367 4.45 -7.24 -11.88
N GLN A 368 5.10 -7.35 -13.04
CA GLN A 368 6.56 -7.36 -13.15
C GLN A 368 7.19 -5.99 -12.88
N ILE A 369 6.52 -4.89 -13.26
CA ILE A 369 6.94 -3.52 -12.90
C ILE A 369 6.69 -3.29 -11.41
N TYR A 370 5.46 -3.59 -10.95
CA TYR A 370 5.04 -3.41 -9.56
C TYR A 370 5.87 -4.24 -8.58
N ALA A 371 6.27 -5.44 -8.99
CA ALA A 371 7.29 -6.26 -8.36
C ALA A 371 7.11 -6.42 -6.83
N LEU A 372 5.90 -6.77 -6.37
CA LEU A 372 5.60 -7.01 -4.95
C LEU A 372 5.65 -5.75 -4.04
N GLU A 373 5.51 -4.54 -4.57
CA GLU A 373 5.65 -3.29 -3.80
C GLU A 373 4.70 -3.18 -2.59
N ASN A 374 3.47 -3.69 -2.71
CA ASN A 374 2.52 -3.86 -1.60
C ASN A 374 2.29 -5.34 -1.23
N GLY A 375 3.31 -6.18 -1.38
CA GLY A 375 3.28 -7.59 -0.99
C GLY A 375 2.99 -8.56 -2.11
N ILE A 376 2.64 -9.79 -1.74
CA ILE A 376 2.52 -10.93 -2.65
C ILE A 376 1.17 -10.88 -3.40
N PRO A 377 1.12 -10.99 -4.74
CA PRO A 377 -0.13 -11.03 -5.50
C PRO A 377 -1.08 -12.15 -5.05
N GLY A 378 -2.39 -11.86 -5.01
CA GLY A 378 -3.42 -12.82 -4.65
C GLY A 378 -3.56 -13.97 -5.67
N SER A 379 -3.49 -13.64 -6.97
CA SER A 379 -3.53 -14.63 -8.04
C SER A 379 -2.31 -15.57 -8.02
N SER A 380 -2.57 -16.87 -7.92
CA SER A 380 -1.58 -17.94 -8.11
C SER A 380 -0.92 -17.87 -9.50
N LYS A 381 -1.68 -17.55 -10.56
CA LYS A 381 -1.16 -17.40 -11.93
C LYS A 381 -0.05 -16.35 -12.00
N ILE A 382 -0.28 -15.19 -11.38
CA ILE A 382 0.70 -14.11 -11.29
C ILE A 382 1.90 -14.52 -10.44
N ARG A 383 1.68 -15.19 -9.31
CA ARG A 383 2.78 -15.71 -8.47
C ARG A 383 3.69 -16.67 -9.24
N GLU A 384 3.15 -17.58 -10.04
CA GLU A 384 3.96 -18.46 -10.89
C GLU A 384 4.66 -17.71 -12.03
N ALA A 385 3.96 -16.82 -12.73
CA ALA A 385 4.55 -15.99 -13.79
C ALA A 385 5.76 -15.17 -13.30
N LEU A 386 5.69 -14.62 -12.09
CA LEU A 386 6.78 -13.87 -11.46
C LEU A 386 7.96 -14.76 -11.02
N LYS A 387 7.75 -16.03 -10.68
CA LYS A 387 8.83 -17.00 -10.37
C LYS A 387 9.62 -17.41 -11.61
N CYS A 388 8.95 -17.52 -12.77
CA CYS A 388 9.55 -18.05 -14.00
C CYS A 388 10.60 -17.12 -14.66
N ARG A 389 10.82 -15.91 -14.14
CA ARG A 389 11.84 -14.99 -14.67
C ARG A 389 13.26 -15.47 -14.29
N PRO A 390 14.14 -15.79 -15.26
CA PRO A 390 15.57 -15.92 -14.96
C PRO A 390 16.07 -14.60 -14.39
N ARG A 391 16.91 -14.62 -13.35
CA ARG A 391 17.58 -13.39 -12.85
C ARG A 391 18.29 -12.71 -14.03
N THR A 392 17.66 -11.68 -14.61
CA THR A 392 18.26 -10.85 -15.66
C THR A 392 19.34 -10.04 -14.97
N THR A 393 20.55 -10.60 -14.96
CA THR A 393 21.76 -9.98 -14.44
C THR A 393 21.91 -8.62 -15.09
N VAL A 394 21.59 -7.54 -14.37
CA VAL A 394 22.08 -6.21 -14.70
C VAL A 394 23.58 -6.26 -14.48
N ARG A 395 24.30 -6.72 -15.50
CA ARG A 395 25.74 -6.98 -15.48
C ARG A 395 26.49 -5.65 -15.57
N ARG A 396 26.28 -4.77 -14.59
CA ARG A 396 27.17 -3.64 -14.31
C ARG A 396 28.55 -4.26 -14.09
N ALA A 397 29.49 -3.93 -14.96
CA ALA A 397 30.70 -4.73 -15.15
C ALA A 397 31.63 -4.67 -13.92
N ARG A 398 31.43 -5.56 -12.94
CA ARG A 398 32.42 -5.82 -11.88
C ARG A 398 33.53 -6.74 -12.42
N ARG A 399 34.76 -6.26 -12.26
CA ARG A 399 36.02 -6.88 -12.68
C ARG A 399 36.28 -8.16 -11.86
N LYS A 400 36.96 -9.14 -12.45
CA LYS A 400 37.09 -10.53 -11.95
C LYS A 400 37.75 -10.67 -10.56
N SER A 401 37.03 -11.26 -9.61
CA SER A 401 37.47 -12.23 -8.56
C SER A 401 36.23 -12.59 -7.72
N SER A 402 36.05 -13.78 -7.12
CA SER A 402 36.73 -15.09 -7.18
C SER A 402 35.66 -16.21 -7.02
N ARG A 403 36.05 -17.48 -7.11
CA ARG A 403 35.13 -18.65 -7.06
C ARG A 403 34.60 -18.90 -5.64
N PHE A 404 33.31 -19.24 -5.47
CA PHE A 404 32.92 -20.54 -4.88
C PHE A 404 31.43 -20.93 -5.06
N THR A 405 31.22 -22.25 -5.15
CA THR A 405 30.04 -23.16 -5.01
C THR A 405 28.58 -22.69 -5.07
N ARG A 406 27.77 -23.54 -5.76
CA ARG A 406 26.31 -23.67 -5.60
C ARG A 406 25.95 -24.33 -4.25
N SER A 407 24.85 -23.92 -3.62
CA SER A 407 24.05 -24.78 -2.75
C SER A 407 22.55 -24.44 -2.84
N THR A 408 21.79 -25.42 -3.33
CA THR A 408 20.41 -25.79 -2.95
C THR A 408 19.49 -24.74 -2.30
N TRP A 409 18.44 -24.34 -3.03
CA TRP A 409 17.12 -24.06 -2.45
C TRP A 409 16.18 -25.22 -2.81
N SER A 410 15.63 -25.89 -1.80
CA SER A 410 14.63 -26.95 -1.97
C SER A 410 13.73 -27.03 -0.72
N SER A 411 12.47 -27.42 -0.93
CA SER A 411 11.41 -27.65 0.07
C SER A 411 11.05 -26.49 1.01
N TRP A 412 9.96 -25.80 0.68
CA TRP A 412 8.96 -25.43 1.68
C TRP A 412 7.97 -26.61 1.81
N PRO A 413 7.50 -26.99 3.01
CA PRO A 413 6.48 -28.03 3.16
C PRO A 413 5.12 -27.54 2.64
N SER A 414 4.46 -28.35 1.83
CA SER A 414 3.02 -28.23 1.58
C SER A 414 2.25 -28.47 2.87
N ALA A 415 1.35 -27.55 3.22
CA ALA A 415 0.41 -27.76 4.33
C ALA A 415 -0.63 -28.83 3.96
N ALA A 416 -1.01 -29.62 4.96
CA ALA A 416 -2.24 -30.40 5.02
C ALA A 416 -3.13 -29.80 6.11
#